data_AF-C5A6A3-F1
#
_entry.id   AF-C5A6A3-F1
#
_cell.length_a   1.000
_cell.length_b   1.000
_cell.length_c   1.000
_cell.angle_alpha   90.00
_cell.angle_beta   90.00
_cell.angle_gamma   90.00
#
_symmetry.space_group_name_H-M   'P 1'
#
loop_
_entity.id
_entity.type
_entity.pdbx_description
1 polymer ?
#
loop_
_entity_poly.entity_id
_entity_poly.type
_entity_poly.pdbx_seq_one_letter_code
_entity_poly.pdbx_strand_id
1 'polypeptide(L)'
;MKRNSLAFGILQLLGYLLVFSIMILVIGAKFGDPLVKMEAKNIHVMLRILRVPNILLGNMVYLPEERLSFEITWQCSGMFSISLYTVVYLTFPRIRRNLWEWFFGVSVLYVVNFFRVLTSILLYHHMGEEVFSLFHYILGPAMMFGVVVLLLGDLLVKSLKERRQN
;
A
#
# COMPACT_ATOMS: atom_id res chain seq x y z
N MET A 1 28.12 -20.03 -27.14
CA MET A 1 27.14 -20.59 -26.16
C MET A 1 26.49 -19.44 -25.37
N LYS A 2 25.26 -19.03 -25.74
CA LYS A 2 24.48 -17.95 -25.09
C LYS A 2 23.29 -18.48 -24.27
N ARG A 3 23.35 -19.73 -23.78
CA ARG A 3 22.20 -20.45 -23.21
C ARG A 3 22.04 -20.29 -21.69
N ASN A 4 22.99 -19.63 -21.01
CA ASN A 4 22.97 -19.47 -19.55
C ASN A 4 22.42 -18.11 -19.06
N SER A 5 22.14 -17.14 -19.94
CA SER A 5 21.70 -15.81 -19.48
C SER A 5 20.23 -15.78 -19.04
N LEU A 6 19.36 -16.53 -19.72
CA LEU A 6 17.92 -16.54 -19.41
C LEU A 6 17.65 -17.32 -18.12
N ALA A 7 18.19 -18.53 -18.00
CA ALA A 7 18.00 -19.36 -16.81
C ALA A 7 18.57 -18.69 -15.56
N PHE A 8 19.76 -18.08 -15.66
CA PHE A 8 20.35 -17.30 -14.58
C PHE A 8 19.50 -16.07 -14.24
N GLY A 9 19.00 -15.33 -15.25
CA GLY A 9 18.12 -14.19 -15.03
C GLY A 9 16.80 -14.54 -14.36
N ILE A 10 16.18 -15.66 -14.74
CA ILE A 10 14.97 -16.19 -14.09
C ILE A 10 15.27 -16.60 -12.64
N LEU A 11 16.37 -17.32 -12.41
CA LEU A 11 16.77 -17.73 -11.05
C LEU A 11 17.01 -16.51 -10.14
N GLN A 12 17.65 -15.48 -10.69
CA GLN A 12 17.93 -14.24 -9.99
C GLN A 12 16.64 -13.47 -9.69
N LEU A 13 15.70 -13.40 -10.65
CA LEU A 13 14.38 -12.81 -10.45
C LEU A 13 13.59 -13.55 -9.37
N LEU A 14 13.55 -14.88 -9.40
CA LEU A 14 12.90 -15.70 -8.39
C LEU A 14 13.51 -15.50 -7.01
N GLY A 15 14.85 -15.43 -6.93
CA GLY A 15 15.56 -15.09 -5.70
C GLY A 15 15.16 -13.73 -5.15
N TYR A 16 15.09 -12.70 -6.00
CA TYR A 16 14.63 -11.37 -5.59
C TYR A 16 13.19 -11.39 -5.10
N LEU A 17 12.26 -12.03 -5.83
CA LEU A 17 10.85 -12.12 -5.45
C LEU A 17 10.67 -12.84 -4.11
N LEU A 18 11.45 -13.89 -3.85
CA LEU A 18 11.37 -14.67 -2.62
C LEU A 18 11.90 -13.88 -1.42
N VAL A 19 13.09 -13.27 -1.56
CA VAL A 19 13.68 -12.40 -0.52
C VAL A 19 12.77 -11.21 -0.23
N PHE A 20 12.24 -10.58 -1.28
CA PHE A 20 11.28 -9.49 -1.18
C PHE A 20 10.03 -9.90 -0.42
N SER A 21 9.44 -11.06 -0.74
CA SER A 21 8.26 -11.59 -0.06
C SER A 21 8.53 -11.86 1.43
N ILE A 22 9.70 -12.44 1.76
CA ILE A 22 10.11 -12.67 3.15
C ILE A 22 10.28 -11.34 3.90
N MET A 23 10.94 -10.35 3.29
CA MET A 23 11.13 -9.04 3.91
C MET A 23 9.80 -8.34 4.19
N ILE A 24 8.87 -8.38 3.24
CA ILE A 24 7.50 -7.88 3.40
C ILE A 24 6.79 -8.55 4.57
N LEU A 25 6.87 -9.88 4.65
CA LEU A 25 6.26 -10.65 5.74
C LEU A 25 6.86 -10.28 7.11
N VAL A 26 8.19 -10.12 7.20
CA VAL A 26 8.87 -9.74 8.45
C VAL A 26 8.51 -8.32 8.89
N ILE A 27 8.50 -7.37 7.95
CA ILE A 27 8.07 -5.99 8.22
C ILE A 27 6.60 -6.00 8.67
N GLY A 28 5.77 -6.80 8.02
CA GLY A 28 4.36 -6.92 8.38
C GLY A 28 4.13 -7.53 9.75
N ALA A 29 4.86 -8.59 10.10
CA ALA A 29 4.76 -9.22 11.40
C ALA A 29 5.21 -8.29 12.54
N LYS A 30 6.24 -7.46 12.33
CA LYS A 30 6.81 -6.61 13.38
C LYS A 30 6.14 -5.24 13.52
N PHE A 31 5.67 -4.67 12.42
CA PHE A 31 5.13 -3.30 12.38
C PHE A 31 3.68 -3.22 11.92
N GLY A 32 3.07 -4.34 11.52
CA GLY A 32 1.69 -4.40 11.03
C GLY A 32 0.67 -4.04 12.11
N ASP A 33 0.79 -4.63 13.30
CA ASP A 33 -0.15 -4.43 14.40
C ASP A 33 -0.34 -2.96 14.81
N PRO A 34 0.74 -2.17 15.06
CA PRO A 34 0.59 -0.75 15.36
C PRO A 34 -0.08 0.04 14.23
N LEU A 35 0.29 -0.24 12.98
CA LEU A 35 -0.17 0.53 11.84
C LEU A 35 -1.63 0.21 11.48
N VAL A 36 -2.02 -1.06 11.59
CA VAL A 36 -3.41 -1.52 11.46
C VAL A 36 -4.32 -0.85 12.50
N LYS A 37 -3.89 -0.80 13.77
CA LYS A 37 -4.64 -0.12 14.84
C LYS A 37 -4.73 1.40 14.62
N MET A 38 -3.65 2.02 14.15
CA MET A 38 -3.65 3.44 13.81
C MET A 38 -4.60 3.74 12.66
N GLU A 39 -4.59 2.91 11.61
CA GLU A 39 -5.49 3.04 10.47
C GLU A 39 -6.95 2.90 10.90
N ALA A 40 -7.29 1.88 11.70
CA ALA A 40 -8.63 1.70 12.23
C ALA A 40 -9.09 2.93 13.06
N LYS A 41 -8.20 3.51 13.88
CA LYS A 41 -8.48 4.73 14.63
C LYS A 41 -8.73 5.93 13.72
N ASN A 42 -7.91 6.11 12.68
CA ASN A 42 -8.06 7.23 11.74
C ASN A 42 -9.38 7.10 10.95
N ILE A 43 -9.73 5.89 10.52
CA ILE A 43 -10.97 5.60 9.81
C ILE A 43 -12.19 5.87 10.72
N HIS A 44 -12.15 5.39 11.97
CA HIS A 44 -13.18 5.68 12.97
C HIS A 44 -13.45 7.18 13.13
N VAL A 45 -12.38 7.97 13.32
CA VAL A 45 -12.48 9.43 13.47
C VAL A 45 -13.09 10.06 12.21
N MET A 46 -12.63 9.67 11.03
CA MET A 46 -13.11 10.25 9.78
C MET A 46 -14.57 9.93 9.49
N LEU A 47 -14.99 8.69 9.75
CA LEU A 47 -16.41 8.30 9.65
C LEU A 47 -17.29 9.13 10.60
N ARG A 48 -16.83 9.40 11.83
CA ARG A 48 -17.56 10.29 12.75
C ARG A 48 -17.66 11.72 12.22
N ILE A 49 -16.60 12.25 11.62
CA ILE A 49 -16.62 13.58 10.96
C ILE A 49 -17.66 13.60 9.83
N LEU A 50 -17.73 12.52 9.05
CA LEU A 50 -18.70 12.33 7.97
C LEU A 50 -20.10 11.94 8.47
N ARG A 51 -20.33 11.93 9.79
CA ARG A 51 -21.61 11.58 10.43
C ARG A 51 -22.10 10.16 10.16
N VAL A 52 -21.19 9.23 9.86
CA VAL A 52 -21.48 7.80 9.77
C VAL A 52 -21.33 7.18 11.16
N PRO A 53 -22.42 6.68 11.79
CA PRO A 53 -22.35 6.05 13.11
C PRO A 53 -21.45 4.82 13.09
N ASN A 54 -20.48 4.75 14.00
CA ASN A 54 -19.56 3.62 14.06
C ASN A 54 -18.88 3.48 15.44
N ILE A 55 -18.42 2.27 15.74
CA ILE A 55 -17.75 1.88 16.98
C ILE A 55 -16.39 1.28 16.63
N LEU A 56 -15.33 1.74 17.31
CA LEU A 56 -13.99 1.17 17.17
C LEU A 56 -13.78 0.03 18.16
N LEU A 57 -13.44 -1.16 17.65
CA LEU A 57 -13.15 -2.38 18.42
C LEU A 57 -11.79 -2.94 18.02
N GLY A 58 -10.72 -2.44 18.63
CA GLY A 58 -9.35 -2.84 18.28
C GLY A 58 -8.95 -2.37 16.88
N ASN A 59 -8.74 -3.30 15.95
CA ASN A 59 -8.51 -3.03 14.53
C ASN A 59 -9.80 -3.10 13.68
N MET A 60 -10.96 -3.29 14.31
CA MET A 60 -12.25 -3.36 13.62
C MET A 60 -13.03 -2.06 13.77
N VAL A 61 -13.70 -1.66 12.70
CA VAL A 61 -14.69 -0.58 12.69
C VAL A 61 -16.06 -1.21 12.47
N TYR A 62 -16.91 -1.18 13.49
CA TYR A 62 -18.26 -1.72 13.45
C TYR A 62 -19.26 -0.60 13.12
N LEU A 63 -20.10 -0.80 12.11
CA LEU A 63 -21.22 0.09 11.81
C LEU A 63 -22.53 -0.56 12.31
N PRO A 64 -23.19 0.03 13.32
CA PRO A 64 -24.32 -0.60 14.00
C PRO A 64 -25.60 -0.64 13.17
N GLU A 65 -25.80 0.32 12.26
CA GLU A 65 -27.01 0.40 11.43
C GLU A 65 -27.05 -0.74 10.41
N GLU A 66 -25.89 -1.11 9.88
CA GLU A 66 -25.66 -2.17 8.91
C GLU A 66 -25.38 -3.52 9.57
N ARG A 67 -25.13 -3.52 10.89
CA ARG A 67 -24.69 -4.68 11.67
C ARG A 67 -23.45 -5.36 11.07
N LEU A 68 -22.54 -4.57 10.51
CA LEU A 68 -21.33 -5.06 9.83
C LEU A 68 -20.06 -4.54 10.50
N SER A 69 -19.03 -5.39 10.59
CA SER A 69 -17.70 -5.02 11.03
C SER A 69 -16.69 -5.07 9.89
N PHE A 70 -15.92 -3.99 9.74
CA PHE A 70 -14.76 -3.94 8.85
C PHE A 70 -13.49 -4.14 9.66
N GLU A 71 -12.87 -5.31 9.52
CA GLU A 71 -11.56 -5.56 10.09
C GLU A 71 -10.48 -4.95 9.20
N ILE A 72 -9.71 -4.01 9.76
CA ILE A 72 -8.52 -3.50 9.09
C ILE A 72 -7.44 -4.56 9.28
N THR A 73 -7.02 -5.15 8.17
CA THR A 73 -5.91 -6.10 8.10
C THR A 73 -4.68 -5.45 7.51
N TRP A 74 -3.56 -6.19 7.51
CA TRP A 74 -2.31 -5.71 6.95
C TRP A 74 -2.42 -5.35 5.46
N GLN A 75 -3.17 -6.16 4.70
CA GLN A 75 -3.45 -5.94 3.28
C GLN A 75 -4.29 -4.67 3.05
N CYS A 76 -5.21 -4.38 3.98
CA CYS A 76 -6.04 -3.18 3.95
C CYS A 76 -5.27 -1.91 4.34
N SER A 77 -4.26 -2.03 5.20
CA SER A 77 -3.48 -0.91 5.74
C SER A 77 -2.45 -0.27 4.79
N GLY A 78 -2.37 -0.74 3.54
CA GLY A 78 -1.45 -0.20 2.53
C GLY A 78 0.01 -0.63 2.72
N MET A 79 0.28 -1.46 3.72
CA MET A 79 1.63 -1.90 4.06
C MET A 79 2.33 -2.66 2.96
N PHE A 80 1.60 -3.45 2.16
CA PHE A 80 2.18 -4.11 0.98
C PHE A 80 2.76 -3.08 0.00
N SER A 81 1.99 -2.03 -0.35
CA SER A 81 2.43 -0.98 -1.26
C SER A 81 3.59 -0.16 -0.70
N ILE A 82 3.53 0.19 0.58
CA ILE A 82 4.62 0.90 1.29
C ILE A 82 5.89 0.05 1.31
N SER A 83 5.78 -1.25 1.58
CA SER A 83 6.92 -2.15 1.62
C SER A 83 7.51 -2.37 0.23
N LEU A 84 6.66 -2.53 -0.80
CA LEU A 84 7.10 -2.61 -2.18
C LEU A 84 7.89 -1.38 -2.59
N TYR A 85 7.31 -0.19 -2.37
CA TYR A 85 8.00 1.06 -2.66
C TYR A 85 9.32 1.18 -1.90
N THR A 86 9.33 0.88 -0.61
CA THR A 86 10.52 0.99 0.25
C THR A 86 11.63 0.05 -0.19
N VAL A 87 11.34 -1.23 -0.45
CA VAL A 87 12.38 -2.19 -0.85
C VAL A 87 12.92 -1.82 -2.23
N VAL A 88 12.08 -1.42 -3.18
CA VAL A 88 12.56 -0.97 -4.50
C VAL A 88 13.44 0.27 -4.32
N TYR A 89 12.97 1.28 -3.58
CA TYR A 89 13.73 2.50 -3.30
C TYR A 89 15.12 2.22 -2.72
N LEU A 90 15.22 1.29 -1.76
CA LEU A 90 16.47 0.96 -1.09
C LEU A 90 17.39 0.06 -1.93
N THR A 91 16.83 -0.81 -2.76
CA THR A 91 17.59 -1.81 -3.56
C THR A 91 18.27 -1.16 -4.76
N PHE A 92 17.66 -0.15 -5.37
CA PHE A 92 18.19 0.46 -6.58
C PHE A 92 18.93 1.78 -6.25
N PRO A 93 20.28 1.77 -6.18
CA PRO A 93 21.05 2.97 -5.82
C PRO A 93 20.84 4.13 -6.81
N ARG A 94 20.39 3.84 -8.03
CA ARG A 94 20.06 4.85 -9.04
C ARG A 94 18.88 5.73 -8.64
N ILE A 95 17.91 5.21 -7.90
CA ILE A 95 16.71 5.96 -7.44
C ILE A 95 16.82 6.41 -5.99
N ARG A 96 17.76 5.84 -5.21
CA ARG A 96 17.99 6.18 -3.81
C ARG A 96 18.70 7.54 -3.67
N ARG A 97 17.91 8.59 -3.89
CA ARG A 97 18.25 10.01 -3.89
C ARG A 97 18.64 10.56 -2.52
N ASN A 98 17.57 10.65 -1.73
CA ASN A 98 17.45 11.40 -0.50
C ASN A 98 16.28 10.81 0.31
N LEU A 99 16.47 10.68 1.63
CA LEU A 99 15.43 10.19 2.54
C LEU A 99 14.11 10.97 2.42
N TRP A 100 14.14 12.26 2.06
CA TRP A 100 12.93 13.05 1.83
C TRP A 100 12.04 12.51 0.70
N GLU A 101 12.62 11.99 -0.38
CA GLU A 101 11.84 11.37 -1.46
C GLU A 101 11.16 10.09 -1.00
N TRP A 102 11.86 9.30 -0.17
CA TRP A 102 11.29 8.11 0.44
C TRP A 102 10.14 8.45 1.38
N PHE A 103 10.33 9.42 2.29
CA PHE A 103 9.28 9.89 3.19
C PHE A 103 8.07 10.42 2.43
N PHE A 104 8.30 11.18 1.35
CA PHE A 104 7.23 11.66 0.49
C PHE A 104 6.45 10.50 -0.13
N GLY A 105 7.13 9.52 -0.74
CA GLY A 105 6.47 8.37 -1.35
C GLY A 105 5.69 7.52 -0.36
N VAL A 106 6.25 7.22 0.83
CA VAL A 106 5.55 6.51 1.90
C VAL A 106 4.32 7.29 2.38
N SER A 107 4.44 8.61 2.52
CA SER A 107 3.32 9.47 2.97
C SER A 107 2.20 9.50 1.94
N VAL A 108 2.51 9.65 0.65
CA VAL A 108 1.52 9.59 -0.43
C VAL A 108 0.81 8.24 -0.43
N LEU A 109 1.55 7.14 -0.34
CA LEU A 109 0.96 5.79 -0.30
C LEU A 109 0.05 5.59 0.91
N TYR A 110 0.47 6.07 2.08
CA TYR A 110 -0.35 6.01 3.30
C TYR A 110 -1.67 6.79 3.11
N VAL A 111 -1.59 8.04 2.66
CA VAL A 111 -2.77 8.91 2.46
C VAL A 111 -3.73 8.33 1.42
N VAL A 112 -3.22 7.85 0.28
CA VAL A 112 -4.07 7.25 -0.75
C VAL A 112 -4.71 5.95 -0.25
N ASN A 113 -3.97 5.14 0.51
CA ASN A 113 -4.54 3.94 1.12
C ASN A 113 -5.64 4.27 2.12
N PHE A 114 -5.42 5.29 2.96
CA PHE A 114 -6.42 5.76 3.92
C PHE A 114 -7.72 6.15 3.22
N PHE A 115 -7.63 6.94 2.15
CA PHE A 115 -8.81 7.29 1.34
C PHE A 115 -9.43 6.08 0.66
N ARG A 116 -8.64 5.10 0.21
CA ARG A 116 -9.15 3.84 -0.34
C ARG A 116 -10.01 3.12 0.70
N VAL A 117 -9.49 2.90 1.91
CA VAL A 117 -10.23 2.19 2.97
C VAL A 117 -11.49 2.96 3.37
N LEU A 118 -11.39 4.27 3.55
CA LEU A 118 -12.53 5.12 3.86
C LEU A 118 -13.61 5.05 2.77
N THR A 119 -13.20 5.19 1.51
CA THR A 119 -14.10 5.12 0.36
C THR A 119 -14.75 3.75 0.24
N SER A 120 -14.03 2.66 0.49
CA SER A 120 -14.61 1.33 0.53
C SER A 120 -15.78 1.27 1.53
N ILE A 121 -15.57 1.72 2.77
CA ILE A 121 -16.60 1.67 3.82
C ILE A 121 -17.79 2.57 3.44
N LEU A 122 -17.54 3.77 2.89
CA LEU A 122 -18.60 4.67 2.45
C LEU A 122 -19.41 4.11 1.26
N LEU A 123 -18.74 3.47 0.31
CA LEU A 123 -19.42 2.80 -0.80
C LEU A 123 -20.30 1.66 -0.31
N TYR A 124 -19.85 0.89 0.69
CA TYR A 124 -20.72 -0.10 1.33
C TYR A 124 -21.94 0.57 1.97
N HIS A 125 -21.71 1.60 2.79
CA HIS A 125 -22.76 2.32 3.52
C HIS A 125 -23.84 2.90 2.60
N HIS A 126 -23.45 3.43 1.43
CA HIS A 126 -24.40 4.11 0.52
C HIS A 126 -24.91 3.25 -0.64
N MET A 127 -24.13 2.26 -1.10
CA MET A 127 -24.40 1.54 -2.35
C MET A 127 -24.41 0.01 -2.18
N GLY A 128 -24.08 -0.49 -0.99
CA GLY A 128 -24.13 -1.91 -0.67
C GLY A 128 -22.88 -2.70 -1.06
N GLU A 129 -23.00 -4.03 -0.89
CA GLU A 129 -21.87 -4.97 -0.94
C GLU A 129 -21.23 -5.12 -2.32
N GLU A 130 -22.00 -5.05 -3.40
CA GLU A 130 -21.48 -5.25 -4.76
C GLU A 130 -20.48 -4.15 -5.14
N VAL A 131 -20.82 -2.89 -4.86
CA VAL A 131 -19.98 -1.74 -5.15
C VAL A 131 -18.76 -1.70 -4.23
N PHE A 132 -18.96 -2.03 -2.95
CA PHE A 132 -17.87 -2.26 -2.02
C PHE A 132 -16.88 -3.29 -2.56
N SER A 133 -17.38 -4.46 -3.00
CA SER A 133 -16.54 -5.58 -3.44
C SER A 133 -15.74 -5.21 -4.69
N LEU A 134 -16.39 -4.58 -5.68
CA LEU A 134 -15.73 -4.08 -6.88
C LEU A 134 -14.61 -3.09 -6.53
N PHE A 135 -14.89 -2.13 -5.66
CA PHE A 135 -13.89 -1.12 -5.31
C PHE A 135 -12.78 -1.69 -4.42
N HIS A 136 -13.13 -2.46 -3.38
CA HIS A 136 -12.18 -2.95 -2.38
C HIS A 136 -11.24 -4.01 -2.95
N TYR A 137 -11.74 -4.94 -3.79
CA TYR A 137 -10.95 -6.06 -4.28
C TYR A 137 -10.32 -5.82 -5.66
N ILE A 138 -10.85 -4.88 -6.46
CA ILE A 138 -10.38 -4.66 -7.84
C ILE A 138 -9.83 -3.24 -8.03
N LEU A 139 -10.68 -2.21 -7.94
CA LEU A 139 -10.29 -0.86 -8.32
C LEU A 139 -9.28 -0.24 -7.34
N GLY A 140 -9.50 -0.39 -6.05
CA GLY A 140 -8.63 0.12 -4.99
C GLY A 140 -7.22 -0.46 -5.05
N PRO A 141 -7.04 -1.79 -5.13
CA PRO A 141 -5.73 -2.40 -5.34
C PRO A 141 -5.05 -1.97 -6.64
N ALA A 142 -5.79 -1.89 -7.76
CA ALA A 142 -5.24 -1.43 -9.04
C ALA A 142 -4.75 0.03 -8.96
N MET A 143 -5.53 0.91 -8.32
CA MET A 143 -5.16 2.30 -8.06
C MET A 143 -3.89 2.38 -7.20
N MET A 144 -3.82 1.62 -6.11
CA MET A 144 -2.63 1.58 -5.25
C MET A 144 -1.38 1.11 -5.99
N PHE A 145 -1.51 0.09 -6.84
CA PHE A 145 -0.42 -0.36 -7.69
C PHE A 145 0.02 0.75 -8.67
N GLY A 146 -0.93 1.43 -9.31
CA GLY A 146 -0.66 2.57 -10.18
C GLY A 146 0.12 3.67 -9.47
N VAL A 147 -0.24 4.03 -8.25
CA VAL A 147 0.49 5.03 -7.45
C VAL A 147 1.93 4.60 -7.18
N VAL A 148 2.15 3.33 -6.81
CA VAL A 148 3.52 2.80 -6.63
C VAL A 148 4.33 2.92 -7.91
N VAL A 149 3.76 2.54 -9.06
CA VAL A 149 4.43 2.62 -10.37
C VAL A 149 4.77 4.07 -10.72
N LEU A 150 3.85 5.01 -10.49
CA LEU A 150 4.08 6.44 -10.76
C LEU A 150 5.19 7.01 -9.89
N LEU A 151 5.19 6.71 -8.58
CA LEU A 151 6.23 7.18 -7.65
C LEU A 151 7.60 6.64 -8.02
N LEU A 152 7.72 5.34 -8.35
CA LEU A 152 8.98 4.74 -8.77
C LEU A 152 9.42 5.24 -10.15
N GLY A 153 8.46 5.44 -11.07
CA GLY A 153 8.71 5.97 -12.41
C GLY A 153 9.26 7.40 -12.36
N ASP A 154 8.69 8.27 -11.53
CA ASP A 154 9.19 9.64 -11.32
C ASP A 154 10.65 9.63 -10.84
N LEU A 155 10.97 8.80 -9.83
CA LEU A 155 12.34 8.65 -9.34
C LEU A 155 13.31 8.14 -10.42
N LEU A 156 12.87 7.19 -11.24
CA LEU A 156 13.68 6.68 -12.35
C LEU A 156 13.93 7.76 -13.41
N VAL A 157 12.91 8.53 -13.79
CA VAL A 157 13.04 9.62 -14.76
C VAL A 157 13.98 10.71 -14.22
N LYS A 158 13.84 11.09 -12.95
CA LYS A 158 14.75 12.03 -12.29
C LYS A 158 16.19 11.50 -12.27
N SER A 159 16.39 10.21 -12.03
CA SER A 159 17.72 9.57 -12.06
C SER A 159 18.37 9.66 -13.45
N LEU A 160 17.59 9.40 -14.51
CA LEU A 160 18.08 9.45 -15.88
C LEU A 160 18.39 10.88 -16.36
N LYS A 161 17.65 11.89 -15.90
CA LYS A 161 17.87 13.30 -16.27
C LYS A 161 19.18 13.85 -15.70
N GLU A 162 19.49 13.60 -14.43
CA GLU A 162 20.74 14.10 -13.83
C GLU A 162 21.98 13.50 -14.48
N ARG A 163 21.92 12.26 -14.98
CA ARG A 163 23.02 11.66 -15.76
C ARG A 163 23.29 12.35 -17.10
N ARG A 164 22.34 13.09 -17.66
CA ARG A 164 22.55 13.84 -18.91
C ARG A 164 23.16 15.22 -18.66
N GLN A 165 23.16 15.67 -17.40
CA GLN A 165 23.65 16.99 -17.00
C GLN A 165 25.04 16.94 -16.35
N ASN A 166 25.49 15.75 -15.94
CA ASN A 166 26.85 15.45 -15.45
C ASN A 166 27.62 14.67 -16.52
#